data_AF-A0A7X7E3Y2-F1
#
_entry.id   AF-A0A7X7E3Y2-F1
#
_cell.length_a   1.000
_cell.length_b   1.000
_cell.length_c   1.000
_cell.angle_alpha   90.00
_cell.angle_beta   90.00
_cell.angle_gamma   90.00
#
_symmetry.space_group_name_H-M   'P 1'
#
loop_
_entity.id
_entity.type
_entity.pdbx_description
1 polymer ?
#
loop_
_entity_poly.entity_id
_entity_poly.type
_entity_poly.pdbx_seq_one_letter_code
_entity_poly.pdbx_strand_id
1 'polypeptide(L)'
;MLTRFLFAFIALTLASSTRFIARKWNIGYFVGGLVYGIYNEICFEFCWTYSDQLKPMVWRDVPLVVVLGWSIYTALALSISDLLVKKFEIKSLWIRKSFDVLLFVAIGSPIEVLMSFLGFWHYNMLIQGMMWMQIFGYCFVGVLVSCAGRSFQALLDRRVAGSHEKI
;
A
#
# COMPACT_ATOMS: atom_id res chain seq x y z
N MET A 1 10.19 1.29 22.49
CA MET A 1 9.15 0.25 22.70
C MET A 1 7.75 0.79 22.37
N LEU A 2 7.34 1.92 22.96
CA LEU A 2 6.07 2.61 22.68
C LEU A 2 5.76 2.81 21.18
N THR A 3 6.73 3.29 20.41
CA THR A 3 6.60 3.53 18.95
C THR A 3 6.20 2.27 18.17
N ARG A 4 6.78 1.11 18.52
CA ARG A 4 6.47 -0.16 17.84
C ARG A 4 5.06 -0.63 18.14
N PHE A 5 4.61 -0.46 19.39
CA PHE A 5 3.22 -0.73 19.77
C PHE A 5 2.24 0.16 19.01
N LEU A 6 2.56 1.45 18.86
CA LEU A 6 1.75 2.38 18.09
C LEU A 6 1.64 1.95 16.62
N PHE A 7 2.76 1.60 15.97
CA PHE A 7 2.74 1.11 14.58
C PHE A 7 1.93 -0.18 14.45
N ALA A 8 2.11 -1.14 15.36
CA ALA A 8 1.33 -2.37 15.34
C ALA A 8 -0.18 -2.10 15.51
N PHE A 9 -0.55 -1.20 16.42
CA PHE A 9 -1.94 -0.80 16.65
C PHE A 9 -2.56 -0.14 15.41
N ILE A 10 -1.84 0.81 14.79
CA ILE A 10 -2.27 1.47 13.54
C ILE A 10 -2.41 0.44 12.41
N ALA A 11 -1.39 -0.41 12.22
CA ALA A 11 -1.39 -1.45 11.19
C ALA A 11 -2.59 -2.40 11.34
N LEU A 12 -2.85 -2.89 12.56
CA LEU A 12 -3.99 -3.77 12.86
C LEU A 12 -5.32 -3.06 12.64
N THR A 13 -5.43 -1.78 13.02
CA THR A 13 -6.64 -0.98 12.83
C THR A 13 -6.92 -0.80 11.34
N LEU A 14 -5.91 -0.42 10.55
CA LEU A 14 -6.04 -0.25 9.11
C LEU A 14 -6.35 -1.58 8.40
N ALA A 15 -5.64 -2.66 8.73
CA ALA A 15 -5.91 -3.99 8.20
C ALA A 15 -7.33 -4.49 8.54
N SER A 16 -7.80 -4.25 9.76
CA SER A 16 -9.18 -4.58 10.16
C SER A 16 -10.19 -3.72 9.39
N SER A 17 -9.86 -2.45 9.15
CA SER A 17 -10.70 -1.53 8.38
C SER A 17 -10.84 -1.99 6.93
N THR A 18 -9.80 -2.55 6.31
CA THR A 18 -9.91 -3.10 4.94
C THR A 18 -10.97 -4.19 4.86
N ARG A 19 -10.99 -5.10 5.86
CA ARG A 19 -11.96 -6.20 5.95
C ARG A 19 -13.38 -5.70 6.16
N PHE A 20 -13.54 -4.67 6.99
CA PHE A 20 -14.84 -4.06 7.27
C PHE A 20 -15.41 -3.37 6.02
N ILE A 21 -14.60 -2.56 5.34
CA ILE A 21 -14.97 -1.81 4.13
C ILE A 21 -15.31 -2.77 2.97
N ALA A 22 -14.43 -3.72 2.69
CA ALA A 22 -14.62 -4.66 1.58
C ALA A 22 -15.64 -5.77 1.88
N ARG A 23 -16.02 -5.96 3.15
CA ARG A 23 -16.81 -7.09 3.64
C ARG A 23 -16.22 -8.48 3.31
N LYS A 24 -14.97 -8.55 2.86
CA LYS A 24 -14.17 -9.77 2.67
C LYS A 24 -12.68 -9.47 2.81
N TRP A 25 -11.85 -10.50 2.99
CA TRP A 25 -10.39 -10.35 2.94
C TRP A 25 -9.93 -10.40 1.48
N ASN A 26 -9.42 -9.28 0.97
CA ASN A 26 -8.82 -9.21 -0.36
C ASN A 26 -7.30 -9.43 -0.24
N ILE A 27 -6.90 -10.68 0.03
CA ILE A 27 -5.50 -11.06 0.27
C ILE A 27 -4.60 -10.67 -0.91
N GLY A 28 -5.12 -10.73 -2.14
CA GLY A 28 -4.37 -10.35 -3.33
C GLY A 28 -3.96 -8.87 -3.33
N TYR A 29 -4.76 -7.98 -2.75
CA TYR A 29 -4.41 -6.57 -2.63
C TYR A 29 -3.25 -6.37 -1.67
N PHE A 30 -3.28 -7.08 -0.54
CA PHE A 30 -2.19 -7.10 0.43
C PHE A 30 -0.90 -7.65 -0.20
N VAL A 31 -0.97 -8.81 -0.86
CA VAL A 31 0.18 -9.44 -1.52
C VAL A 31 0.76 -8.56 -2.62
N GLY A 32 -0.08 -7.91 -3.43
CA GLY A 32 0.39 -6.99 -4.45
C GLY A 32 1.13 -5.79 -3.88
N GLY A 33 0.60 -5.19 -2.81
CA GLY A 33 1.30 -4.13 -2.07
C GLY A 33 2.59 -4.62 -1.42
N LEU A 34 2.63 -5.85 -0.90
CA LEU A 34 3.82 -6.44 -0.29
C LEU A 34 4.95 -6.66 -1.30
N VAL A 35 4.63 -7.32 -2.42
CA VAL A 35 5.60 -7.61 -3.49
C VAL A 35 6.17 -6.29 -4.04
N TYR A 36 5.29 -5.32 -4.28
CA TYR A 36 5.74 -4.01 -4.75
C TYR A 36 6.55 -3.27 -3.69
N GLY A 37 6.12 -3.27 -2.43
CA GLY A 37 6.82 -2.62 -1.33
C GLY A 37 8.25 -3.15 -1.20
N ILE A 38 8.42 -4.48 -1.19
CA ILE A 38 9.77 -5.09 -1.17
C ILE A 38 10.60 -4.62 -2.37
N TYR A 39 10.03 -4.67 -3.58
CA TYR A 39 10.73 -4.22 -4.79
C TYR A 39 11.14 -2.75 -4.71
N ASN A 40 10.21 -1.86 -4.35
CA ASN A 40 10.43 -0.42 -4.25
C ASN A 40 11.51 -0.10 -3.21
N GLU A 41 11.40 -0.69 -2.02
CA GLU A 41 12.34 -0.45 -0.94
C GLU A 41 13.76 -0.92 -1.27
N ILE A 42 13.91 -2.04 -1.97
CA ILE A 42 15.23 -2.52 -2.38
C ILE A 42 15.80 -1.65 -3.52
N CYS A 43 14.98 -1.32 -4.52
CA CYS A 43 15.43 -0.55 -5.69
C CYS A 43 15.82 0.89 -5.34
N PHE A 44 15.18 1.46 -4.32
CA PHE A 44 15.36 2.85 -3.92
C PHE A 44 15.93 2.99 -2.51
N GLU A 45 16.60 1.96 -1.97
CA GLU A 45 17.19 2.00 -0.62
C GLU A 45 18.17 3.18 -0.43
N PHE A 46 18.82 3.63 -1.51
CA PHE A 46 19.74 4.77 -1.50
C PHE A 46 19.05 6.14 -1.41
N CYS A 47 17.74 6.21 -1.65
CA CYS A 47 16.97 7.45 -1.72
C CYS A 47 16.59 8.01 -0.35
N TRP A 48 16.59 7.18 0.69
CA TRP A 48 16.21 7.57 2.03
C TRP A 48 16.97 6.79 3.09
N THR A 49 17.08 7.37 4.29
CA THR A 49 17.67 6.74 5.45
C THR A 49 16.61 6.56 6.53
N TYR A 50 16.48 5.34 7.06
CA TYR A 50 15.49 4.99 8.08
C TYR A 50 16.01 5.13 9.50
N SER A 51 15.11 5.53 10.41
CA SER A 51 15.37 5.54 11.85
C SER A 51 15.40 4.13 12.43
N ASP A 52 16.30 3.92 13.40
CA ASP A 52 16.40 2.70 14.21
C ASP A 52 15.09 2.32 14.94
N GLN A 53 14.19 3.28 15.12
CA GLN A 53 12.88 3.05 15.71
C GLN A 53 12.00 2.12 14.88
N LEU A 54 12.25 2.02 13.57
CA LEU A 54 11.47 1.20 12.63
C LEU A 54 11.89 -0.28 12.56
N LYS A 55 12.95 -0.68 13.30
CA LYS A 55 13.37 -2.08 13.40
C LYS A 55 12.21 -3.02 13.77
N PRO A 56 12.19 -4.26 13.26
CA PRO A 56 13.29 -4.96 12.58
C PRO A 56 13.42 -4.61 11.09
N MET A 57 14.64 -4.78 10.55
CA MET A 57 14.91 -4.66 9.11
C MET A 57 14.73 -6.01 8.42
N VAL A 58 14.16 -6.02 7.21
CA VAL A 58 14.01 -7.23 6.38
C VAL A 58 15.14 -7.40 5.37
N TRP A 59 15.78 -6.30 4.98
CA TRP A 59 16.89 -6.29 4.03
C TRP A 59 17.75 -5.05 4.26
N ARG A 60 19.02 -5.20 4.66
CA ARG A 60 19.92 -4.08 4.97
C ARG A 60 19.24 -3.01 5.85
N ASP A 61 18.90 -1.86 5.27
CA ASP A 61 18.27 -0.73 5.94
C ASP A 61 16.74 -0.65 5.76
N VAL A 62 16.14 -1.60 5.02
CA VAL A 62 14.70 -1.65 4.74
C VAL A 62 13.91 -2.18 5.95
N PRO A 63 13.04 -1.38 6.58
CA PRO A 63 12.27 -1.79 7.75
C PRO A 63 11.07 -2.65 7.37
N LEU A 64 10.81 -3.70 8.16
CA LEU A 64 9.63 -4.56 8.01
C LEU A 64 8.33 -3.75 8.05
N VAL A 65 8.25 -2.77 8.94
CA VAL A 65 7.05 -1.94 9.13
C VAL A 65 6.72 -1.11 7.88
N VAL A 66 7.73 -0.65 7.14
CA VAL A 66 7.54 0.11 5.91
C VAL A 66 6.96 -0.79 4.83
N VAL A 67 7.58 -1.96 4.63
CA VAL A 67 7.12 -2.99 3.68
C VAL A 67 5.69 -3.47 3.97
N LEU A 68 5.36 -3.68 5.25
CA LEU A 68 3.99 -4.00 5.66
C LEU A 68 3.04 -2.81 5.48
N GLY A 69 3.53 -1.59 5.68
CA GLY A 69 2.84 -0.35 5.36
C GLY A 69 2.33 -0.37 3.92
N TRP A 70 3.22 -0.54 2.94
CA TRP A 70 2.89 -0.69 1.50
C TRP A 70 1.72 -1.65 1.28
N SER A 71 1.77 -2.82 1.93
CA SER A 71 0.74 -3.85 1.83
C SER A 71 -0.63 -3.39 2.37
N ILE A 72 -0.63 -2.79 3.55
CA ILE A 72 -1.85 -2.42 4.29
C ILE A 72 -2.58 -1.27 3.61
N TYR A 73 -1.88 -0.19 3.25
CA TYR A 73 -2.57 0.94 2.65
C TYR A 73 -2.96 0.68 1.20
N THR A 74 -2.23 -0.19 0.48
CA THR A 74 -2.69 -0.73 -0.82
C THR A 74 -4.03 -1.45 -0.65
N ALA A 75 -4.10 -2.38 0.30
CA ALA A 75 -5.32 -3.14 0.57
C ALA A 75 -6.48 -2.21 0.96
N LEU A 76 -6.21 -1.16 1.74
CA LEU A 76 -7.19 -0.17 2.13
C LEU A 76 -7.68 0.65 0.93
N ALA A 77 -6.77 1.23 0.15
CA ALA A 77 -7.08 2.05 -1.02
C ALA A 77 -7.93 1.27 -2.04
N LEU A 78 -7.54 0.04 -2.38
CA LEU A 78 -8.28 -0.79 -3.34
C LEU A 78 -9.62 -1.27 -2.78
N SER A 79 -9.73 -1.51 -1.47
CA SER A 79 -11.00 -1.87 -0.82
C SER A 79 -11.99 -0.71 -0.82
N ILE A 80 -11.53 0.51 -0.53
CA ILE A 80 -12.35 1.72 -0.65
C ILE A 80 -12.74 1.94 -2.11
N SER A 81 -11.80 1.80 -3.04
CA SER A 81 -12.06 1.93 -4.48
C SER A 81 -13.17 0.97 -4.93
N ASP A 82 -13.12 -0.30 -4.53
CA ASP A 82 -14.17 -1.27 -4.85
C ASP A 82 -15.53 -0.88 -4.26
N LEU A 83 -15.56 -0.36 -3.03
CA LEU A 83 -16.79 0.14 -2.42
C LEU A 83 -17.38 1.30 -3.22
N LEU A 84 -16.55 2.27 -3.63
CA LEU A 84 -17.00 3.44 -4.41
C LEU A 84 -17.44 3.03 -5.81
N VAL A 85 -16.68 2.18 -6.49
CA VAL A 85 -17.04 1.63 -7.81
C VAL A 85 -18.38 0.93 -7.77
N LYS A 86 -18.64 0.14 -6.72
CA LYS A 86 -19.93 -0.50 -6.53
C LYS A 86 -21.04 0.52 -6.22
N LYS A 87 -20.79 1.47 -5.31
CA LYS A 87 -21.77 2.47 -4.89
C LYS A 87 -22.21 3.39 -6.03
N PHE A 88 -21.29 3.76 -6.91
CA PHE A 88 -21.54 4.65 -8.05
C PHE A 88 -21.71 3.90 -9.37
N GLU A 89 -21.84 2.57 -9.34
CA GLU A 89 -22.04 1.71 -10.52
C GLU A 89 -21.06 1.98 -11.67
N ILE A 90 -19.80 2.22 -11.34
CA ILE A 90 -18.78 2.65 -12.30
C ILE A 90 -18.43 1.48 -13.22
N LYS A 91 -18.76 1.61 -14.51
CA LYS A 91 -18.43 0.62 -15.55
C LYS A 91 -17.10 0.88 -16.26
N SER A 92 -16.63 2.12 -16.25
CA SER A 92 -15.38 2.49 -16.92
C SER A 92 -14.15 2.01 -16.16
N LEU A 93 -13.32 1.21 -16.83
CA LEU A 93 -12.04 0.74 -16.29
C LEU A 93 -11.11 1.92 -15.93
N TRP A 94 -11.08 2.95 -16.76
CA TRP A 94 -10.23 4.12 -16.54
C TRP A 94 -10.64 4.90 -15.30
N ILE A 95 -11.94 5.10 -15.08
CA ILE A 95 -12.44 5.79 -13.88
C ILE A 95 -12.10 4.98 -12.62
N ARG A 96 -12.28 3.65 -12.65
CA ARG A 96 -11.87 2.76 -11.56
C ARG A 96 -10.36 2.89 -11.26
N LYS A 97 -9.53 2.89 -12.31
CA LYS A 97 -8.08 3.06 -12.16
C LYS A 97 -7.71 4.43 -11.59
N SER A 98 -8.39 5.49 -12.01
CA SER A 98 -8.22 6.82 -11.41
C SER A 98 -8.57 6.81 -9.92
N PHE A 99 -9.65 6.13 -9.51
CA PHE A 99 -9.97 5.98 -8.08
C PHE A 99 -8.90 5.20 -7.32
N ASP A 100 -8.37 4.12 -7.90
CA ASP A 100 -7.27 3.36 -7.28
C ASP A 100 -6.08 4.26 -6.98
N VAL A 101 -5.62 5.01 -8.00
CA VAL A 101 -4.47 5.89 -7.89
C VAL A 101 -4.74 7.05 -6.94
N LEU A 102 -5.88 7.72 -7.06
CA LEU A 102 -6.24 8.86 -6.22
C LEU A 102 -6.33 8.47 -4.74
N LEU A 103 -6.97 7.33 -4.43
CA LEU A 103 -7.06 6.85 -3.04
C LEU A 103 -5.69 6.41 -2.51
N PHE A 104 -4.87 5.79 -3.35
CA PHE A 104 -3.50 5.43 -2.98
C PHE A 104 -2.65 6.66 -2.65
N VAL A 105 -2.68 7.69 -3.51
CA VAL A 105 -1.98 8.96 -3.31
C VAL A 105 -2.52 9.68 -2.06
N ALA A 106 -3.84 9.73 -1.90
CA ALA A 106 -4.49 10.42 -0.78
C ALA A 106 -4.21 9.76 0.58
N ILE A 107 -3.94 8.46 0.62
CA ILE A 107 -3.55 7.75 1.84
C ILE A 107 -2.03 7.78 2.02
N GLY A 108 -1.29 7.45 0.97
CA GLY A 108 0.17 7.29 1.00
C GLY A 108 0.92 8.60 1.22
N SER A 109 0.60 9.66 0.47
CA SER A 109 1.37 10.91 0.54
C SER A 109 1.30 11.59 1.92
N PRO A 110 0.13 11.66 2.61
CA PRO A 110 0.10 12.20 3.97
C PRO A 110 0.87 11.35 4.97
N ILE A 111 0.83 10.01 4.84
CA ILE A 111 1.64 9.12 5.69
C ILE A 111 3.12 9.39 5.43
N GLU A 112 3.52 9.51 4.17
CA GLU A 112 4.89 9.76 3.77
C GLU A 112 5.45 11.05 4.40
N VAL A 113 4.71 12.15 4.22
CA VAL A 113 5.07 13.47 4.75
C VAL A 113 5.09 13.45 6.28
N LEU A 114 4.10 12.83 6.92
CA LEU A 114 4.03 12.74 8.37
C LEU A 114 5.21 11.94 8.93
N MET A 115 5.53 10.80 8.33
CA MET A 115 6.61 9.93 8.79
C MET A 115 7.97 10.58 8.61
N SER A 116 8.17 11.30 7.49
CA SER A 116 9.39 12.07 7.29
C SER A 116 9.49 13.25 8.28
N PHE A 117 8.39 13.97 8.51
CA PHE A 117 8.34 15.07 9.48
C PHE A 117 8.62 14.61 10.91
N LEU A 118 8.13 13.42 11.29
CA LEU A 118 8.38 12.81 12.60
C LEU A 118 9.79 12.21 12.73
N GLY A 119 10.61 12.26 11.69
CA GLY A 119 11.99 11.76 11.72
C GLY A 119 12.11 10.23 11.67
N PHE A 120 11.09 9.55 11.14
CA PHE A 120 11.17 8.10 10.92
C PHE A 120 11.99 7.75 9.68
N TRP A 121 12.04 8.65 8.69
CA TRP A 121 13.03 8.61 7.62
C TRP A 121 13.32 10.01 7.07
N HIS A 122 14.46 10.12 6.41
CA HIS A 122 14.88 11.34 5.73
C HIS A 122 15.30 11.02 4.30
N TYR A 123 14.99 11.91 3.37
CA TYR A 123 15.43 11.77 1.99
C TYR A 123 16.89 12.16 1.86
N ASN A 124 17.67 11.29 1.21
CA ASN A 124 19.07 11.56 0.90
C ASN A 124 19.20 12.55 -0.28
N MET A 125 18.15 12.68 -1.09
CA MET A 125 18.06 13.61 -2.21
C MET A 125 16.99 14.67 -1.95
N LEU A 126 17.39 15.95 -1.93
CA LEU A 126 16.49 17.06 -1.61
C LEU A 126 15.26 17.14 -2.55
N ILE A 127 15.46 16.88 -3.84
CA ILE A 127 14.36 16.89 -4.82
C ILE A 127 13.31 15.82 -4.54
N GLN A 128 13.72 14.66 -4.00
CA GLN A 128 12.77 13.61 -3.64
C GLN A 128 11.94 14.02 -2.44
N GLY A 129 12.50 14.78 -1.49
CA GLY A 129 11.73 15.29 -0.36
C GLY A 129 10.70 16.38 -0.70
N MET A 130 10.63 16.85 -1.95
CA MET A 130 9.65 17.85 -2.35
C MET A 130 8.26 17.23 -2.54
N MET A 131 7.23 17.88 -1.98
CA MET A 131 5.83 17.40 -2.00
C MET A 131 5.33 17.04 -3.42
N TRP A 132 5.63 17.88 -4.42
CA TRP A 132 5.18 17.62 -5.80
C TRP A 132 5.83 16.35 -6.38
N MET A 133 7.09 16.08 -6.03
CA MET A 133 7.82 14.89 -6.47
C MET A 133 7.25 13.65 -5.78
N GLN A 134 6.88 13.77 -4.49
CA GLN A 134 6.17 12.71 -3.77
C GLN A 134 4.82 12.40 -4.41
N ILE A 135 3.97 13.40 -4.65
CA ILE A 135 2.68 13.20 -5.32
C ILE A 135 2.88 12.55 -6.69
N PHE A 136 3.84 13.03 -7.48
CA PHE A 136 4.15 12.48 -8.79
C PHE A 136 4.61 11.01 -8.70
N GLY A 137 5.52 10.70 -7.78
CA GLY A 137 5.97 9.34 -7.50
C GLY A 137 4.82 8.43 -7.10
N TYR A 138 4.01 8.84 -6.13
CA TYR A 138 2.85 8.09 -5.65
C TYR A 138 1.78 7.87 -6.72
N CYS A 139 1.63 8.78 -7.68
CA CYS A 139 0.76 8.55 -8.84
C CYS A 139 1.26 7.37 -9.69
N PHE A 140 2.54 7.37 -10.04
CA PHE A 140 3.14 6.30 -10.85
C PHE A 140 3.13 4.96 -10.11
N VAL A 141 3.55 5.00 -8.85
CA VAL A 141 3.53 3.85 -7.94
C VAL A 141 2.11 3.30 -7.76
N GLY A 142 1.12 4.18 -7.58
CA GLY A 142 -0.28 3.81 -7.44
C GLY A 142 -0.83 3.06 -8.66
N VAL A 143 -0.38 3.40 -9.87
CA VAL A 143 -0.72 2.64 -11.09
C VAL A 143 -0.17 1.22 -10.99
N LEU A 144 1.12 1.07 -10.68
CA LEU A 144 1.78 -0.24 -10.62
C LEU A 144 1.19 -1.13 -9.52
N VAL A 145 1.06 -0.57 -8.32
CA VAL A 145 0.56 -1.28 -7.14
C VAL A 145 -0.90 -1.69 -7.32
N SER A 146 -1.75 -0.80 -7.87
CA SER A 146 -3.15 -1.14 -8.15
C SER A 146 -3.28 -2.23 -9.22
N CYS A 147 -2.40 -2.25 -10.21
CA CYS A 147 -2.34 -3.33 -11.21
C CYS A 147 -1.92 -4.65 -10.57
N ALA A 148 -0.82 -4.65 -9.81
CA ALA A 148 -0.33 -5.84 -9.12
C ALA A 148 -1.37 -6.41 -8.16
N GLY A 149 -1.91 -5.59 -7.25
CA GLY A 149 -2.91 -6.02 -6.27
C GLY A 149 -4.16 -6.61 -6.92
N ARG A 150 -4.71 -5.95 -7.94
CA ARG A 150 -5.89 -6.46 -8.66
C ARG A 150 -5.61 -7.76 -9.41
N SER A 151 -4.45 -7.88 -10.05
CA SER A 151 -4.05 -9.11 -10.74
C SER A 151 -3.87 -10.28 -9.77
N PHE A 152 -3.20 -10.08 -8.64
CA PHE A 152 -3.08 -11.12 -7.61
C PHE A 152 -4.43 -11.53 -7.05
N GLN A 153 -5.33 -10.57 -6.79
CA GLN A 153 -6.68 -10.90 -6.31
C GLN A 153 -7.46 -11.71 -7.36
N ALA A 154 -7.39 -11.34 -8.63
CA ALA A 154 -8.05 -12.08 -9.70
C ALA A 154 -7.51 -13.52 -9.84
N LEU A 155 -6.21 -13.74 -9.64
CA LEU A 155 -5.61 -15.08 -9.64
C LEU A 155 -6.12 -15.93 -8.47
N LEU A 156 -6.24 -15.35 -7.29
CA LEU A 156 -6.77 -16.04 -6.11
C LEU A 156 -8.26 -16.38 -6.29
N ASP A 157 -9.06 -15.43 -6.76
CA ASP A 157 -10.50 -15.61 -6.98
C ASP A 157 -10.77 -16.74 -8.01
N ARG A 158 -9.97 -16.83 -9.09
CA ARG A 158 -10.07 -17.91 -10.09
C ARG A 158 -9.75 -19.30 -9.51
N ARG A 159 -8.73 -19.39 -8.65
CA ARG A 159 -8.37 -20.67 -8.02
C ARG A 159 -9.49 -21.19 -7.12
N VAL A 160 -10.14 -20.31 -6.37
CA VAL A 160 -11.28 -20.67 -5.51
C VAL A 160 -12.48 -21.11 -6.34
N ALA A 161 -12.80 -20.40 -7.43
CA ALA A 161 -13.90 -20.79 -8.31
C ALA A 161 -13.70 -22.19 -8.94
N GLY A 162 -12.50 -22.46 -9.48
CA GLY A 162 -12.20 -23.75 -10.10
C GLY A 162 -12.12 -24.94 -9.13
N SER A 163 -11.98 -24.71 -7.82
CA SER A 163 -12.09 -25.78 -6.81
C SER A 163 -13.54 -26.18 -6.49
N HIS A 164 -14.51 -25.31 -6.72
CA HIS A 164 -15.92 -25.60 -6.45
C HIS A 164 -16.63 -26.32 -7.60
N GLU A 165 -16.11 -26.26 -8.83
CA GLU A 165 -16.65 -27.03 -9.98
C GLU A 165 -16.20 -28.50 -9.98
N LYS A 166 -15.27 -28.90 -9.09
CA LYS A 166 -14.72 -30.27 -9.00
C LYS A 166 -15.32 -31.11 -7.87
N ILE A 167 -16.40 -30.66 -7.24
CA ILE A 167 -17.14 -31.37 -6.18
C ILE A 167 -18.53 -31.66 -6.71
#